data_AF-A0A5B0BIH1-F1
#
_entry.id   AF-A0A5B0BIH1-F1
#
_cell.length_a   1.000
_cell.length_b   1.000
_cell.length_c   1.000
_cell.angle_alpha   90.00
_cell.angle_beta   90.00
_cell.angle_gamma   90.00
#
_symmetry.space_group_name_H-M   'P 1'
#
loop_
_entity.id
_entity.type
_entity.pdbx_description
1 polymer ?
#
loop_
_entity_poly.entity_id
_entity_poly.type
_entity_poly.pdbx_seq_one_letter_code
_entity_poly.pdbx_strand_id
1 'polypeptide(L)'
;MHKYEQFAWQDALSLAAWLKKSFDLEAVRESYESNSIQGNNDFEKYHADVIQELIATPESRRPAYLRRACKNVSALTQGVMIVLAIIAQVRVKEVIELRDRFRRSLFPGGGNRDTCAGIYAFNNAMRDVTFMTWPTAVFEALSERESKREAEWARIKPVVDEWVSVIDSFDDDD
;
A
#
# COMPACT_ATOMS: atom_id res chain seq x y z
N MET A 1 -17.12 11.24 0.13
CA MET A 1 -16.46 10.89 1.41
C MET A 1 -15.21 10.07 1.07
N HIS A 2 -14.26 10.65 0.31
CA HIS A 2 -13.21 9.90 -0.41
C HIS A 2 -11.81 9.97 0.23
N LYS A 3 -11.63 10.73 1.31
CA LYS A 3 -10.29 11.01 1.85
C LYS A 3 -9.58 9.78 2.41
N TYR A 4 -10.31 8.89 3.09
CA TYR A 4 -9.70 7.70 3.71
C TYR A 4 -9.38 6.60 2.71
N GLU A 5 -10.23 6.41 1.71
CA GLU A 5 -10.01 5.48 0.61
C GLU A 5 -8.77 5.88 -0.22
N GLN A 6 -8.70 7.17 -0.58
CA GLN A 6 -7.55 7.74 -1.28
C GLN A 6 -6.28 7.65 -0.43
N PHE A 7 -6.39 7.92 0.87
CA PHE A 7 -5.26 7.80 1.79
C PHE A 7 -4.73 6.36 1.83
N ALA A 8 -5.59 5.37 2.04
CA ALA A 8 -5.21 3.96 2.09
C ALA A 8 -4.49 3.52 0.81
N TRP A 9 -5.01 3.93 -0.36
CA TRP A 9 -4.36 3.65 -1.65
C TRP A 9 -2.99 4.32 -1.79
N GLN A 10 -2.87 5.61 -1.45
CA GLN A 10 -1.58 6.31 -1.53
C GLN A 10 -0.56 5.75 -0.53
N ASP A 11 -1.02 5.32 0.63
CA ASP A 11 -0.16 4.69 1.63
C ASP A 11 0.35 3.31 1.16
N ALA A 12 -0.52 2.51 0.52
CA ALA A 12 -0.12 1.27 -0.14
C ALA A 12 0.97 1.50 -1.20
N LEU A 13 0.85 2.56 -2.01
CA LEU A 13 1.87 2.94 -2.99
C LEU A 13 3.19 3.37 -2.34
N SER A 14 3.13 4.14 -1.24
CA SER A 14 4.33 4.53 -0.48
C SER A 14 5.04 3.32 0.13
N LEU A 15 4.29 2.39 0.73
CA LEU A 15 4.84 1.12 1.25
C LEU A 15 5.48 0.28 0.13
N ALA A 16 4.83 0.18 -1.03
CA ALA A 16 5.39 -0.52 -2.20
C ALA A 16 6.67 0.13 -2.72
N ALA A 17 6.71 1.46 -2.79
CA ALA A 17 7.92 2.20 -3.17
C ALA A 17 9.06 1.99 -2.17
N TRP A 18 8.74 2.01 -0.87
CA TRP A 18 9.73 1.73 0.17
C TRP A 18 10.26 0.30 0.10
N LEU A 19 9.38 -0.69 -0.12
CA LEU A 19 9.76 -2.09 -0.29
C LEU A 19 10.71 -2.25 -1.49
N LYS A 20 10.32 -1.74 -2.67
CA LYS A 20 11.13 -1.78 -3.90
C LYS A 20 12.50 -1.13 -3.73
N LYS A 21 12.58 -0.05 -2.94
CA LYS A 21 13.84 0.68 -2.71
C LYS A 21 14.78 -0.01 -1.73
N SER A 22 14.26 -0.72 -0.74
CA SER A 22 15.03 -1.13 0.45
C SER A 22 15.21 -2.64 0.59
N PHE A 23 14.50 -3.43 -0.21
CA PHE A 23 14.51 -4.89 -0.15
C PHE A 23 14.66 -5.48 -1.55
N ASP A 24 15.15 -6.70 -1.62
CA ASP A 24 15.11 -7.51 -2.83
C ASP A 24 13.66 -7.94 -3.10
N LEU A 25 13.00 -7.23 -4.03
CA LEU A 25 11.59 -7.40 -4.31
C LEU A 25 11.28 -8.79 -4.89
N GLU A 26 12.17 -9.33 -5.71
CA GLU A 26 11.99 -10.65 -6.33
C GLU A 26 12.07 -11.74 -5.26
N ALA A 27 13.08 -11.70 -4.40
CA ALA A 27 13.20 -12.64 -3.29
C ALA A 27 12.00 -12.55 -2.33
N VAL A 28 11.54 -11.34 -1.98
CA VAL A 28 10.36 -11.14 -1.12
C VAL A 28 9.10 -11.72 -1.77
N ARG A 29 8.93 -11.52 -3.08
CA ARG A 29 7.80 -12.07 -3.82
C ARG A 29 7.81 -13.59 -3.82
N GLU A 30 8.95 -14.21 -4.15
CA GLU A 30 9.11 -15.67 -4.11
C GLU A 30 8.84 -16.22 -2.71
N SER A 31 9.31 -15.54 -1.66
CA SER A 31 9.04 -15.92 -0.28
C SER A 31 7.57 -15.80 0.10
N TYR A 32 6.84 -14.83 -0.46
CA TYR A 32 5.42 -14.65 -0.20
C TYR A 32 4.57 -15.67 -0.95
N GLU A 33 4.86 -15.87 -2.23
CA GLU A 33 4.11 -16.77 -3.12
C GLU A 33 4.42 -18.25 -2.86
N SER A 34 5.55 -18.59 -2.24
CA SER A 34 5.84 -19.96 -1.79
C SER A 34 5.00 -20.39 -0.58
N ASN A 35 4.41 -19.45 0.16
CA ASN A 35 3.47 -19.75 1.23
C ASN A 35 2.05 -20.00 0.69
N SER A 36 1.34 -20.92 1.33
CA SER A 36 -0.09 -21.07 1.07
C SER A 36 -0.87 -19.84 1.54
N ILE A 37 -2.03 -19.58 0.95
CA ILE A 37 -2.96 -18.53 1.40
C ILE A 37 -3.25 -18.65 2.91
N GLN A 38 -3.45 -19.88 3.40
CA GLN A 38 -3.68 -20.13 4.83
C GLN A 38 -2.44 -19.78 5.67
N GLY A 39 -1.24 -20.13 5.20
CA GLY A 39 0.01 -19.76 5.85
C GLY A 39 0.18 -18.24 5.95
N ASN A 40 -0.12 -17.51 4.88
CA ASN A 40 -0.09 -16.05 4.87
C ASN A 40 -1.12 -15.44 5.84
N ASN A 41 -2.32 -16.02 5.94
CA ASN A 41 -3.32 -15.63 6.94
C ASN A 41 -2.83 -15.85 8.37
N ASP A 42 -2.24 -17.00 8.66
CA ASP A 42 -1.78 -17.30 10.02
C ASP A 42 -0.56 -16.46 10.40
N PHE A 43 0.31 -16.17 9.43
CA PHE A 43 1.41 -15.23 9.60
C PHE A 43 0.92 -13.79 9.84
N GLU A 44 -0.06 -13.30 9.07
CA GLU A 44 -0.69 -11.98 9.29
C GLU A 44 -1.28 -11.89 10.69
N LYS A 45 -2.03 -12.91 11.14
CA LYS A 45 -2.60 -12.96 12.49
C LYS A 45 -1.53 -12.93 13.57
N TYR A 46 -0.47 -13.72 13.41
CA TYR A 46 0.61 -13.79 14.37
C TYR A 46 1.38 -12.46 14.50
N HIS A 47 1.45 -11.68 13.41
CA HIS A 47 2.15 -10.41 13.36
C HIS A 47 1.22 -9.18 13.27
N ALA A 48 -0.06 -9.33 13.62
CA ALA A 48 -1.07 -8.31 13.42
C ALA A 48 -0.70 -6.97 14.09
N ASP A 49 -0.21 -7.01 15.33
CA ASP A 49 0.21 -5.82 16.08
C ASP A 49 1.34 -5.05 15.38
N VAL A 50 2.29 -5.78 14.78
CA VAL A 50 3.41 -5.18 14.05
C VAL A 50 2.93 -4.52 12.77
N ILE A 51 2.04 -5.21 12.03
CA ILE A 51 1.48 -4.70 10.77
C ILE A 51 0.60 -3.47 11.03
N GLN A 52 -0.25 -3.51 12.06
CA GLN A 52 -1.11 -2.40 12.45
C GLN A 52 -0.30 -1.17 12.86
N GLU A 53 0.72 -1.35 13.69
CA GLU A 53 1.57 -0.24 14.13
C GLU A 53 2.44 0.29 12.99
N LEU A 54 2.88 -0.57 12.05
CA LEU A 54 3.59 -0.14 10.84
C LEU A 54 2.72 0.78 9.98
N ILE A 55 1.43 0.44 9.81
CA ILE A 55 0.44 1.25 9.10
C ILE A 55 0.23 2.59 9.81
N ALA A 56 0.04 2.58 11.14
CA ALA A 56 -0.18 3.78 11.94
C ALA A 56 1.06 4.70 12.00
N THR A 57 2.25 4.13 11.85
CA THR A 57 3.52 4.87 11.89
C THR A 57 3.68 5.75 10.65
N PRO A 58 4.01 7.05 10.80
CA PRO A 58 4.30 7.93 9.67
C PRO A 58 5.46 7.42 8.81
N GLU A 59 5.39 7.65 7.49
CA GLU A 59 6.35 7.17 6.49
C GLU A 59 7.82 7.37 6.91
N SER A 60 8.17 8.55 7.40
CA SER A 60 9.54 8.89 7.83
C SER A 60 10.07 8.05 9.00
N ARG A 61 9.18 7.44 9.79
CA ARG A 61 9.53 6.65 10.98
C ARG A 61 9.38 5.15 10.76
N ARG A 62 8.73 4.69 9.69
CA ARG A 62 8.51 3.26 9.39
C ARG A 62 9.80 2.43 9.35
N PRO A 63 10.90 2.88 8.72
CA PRO A 63 12.14 2.10 8.71
C PRO A 63 12.74 1.92 10.11
N ALA A 64 12.68 2.95 10.94
CA ALA A 64 13.18 2.89 12.31
C ALA A 64 12.29 1.99 13.19
N TYR A 65 10.97 2.09 13.03
CA TYR A 65 10.01 1.22 13.69
C TYR A 65 10.25 -0.25 13.33
N LEU A 66 10.32 -0.57 12.04
CA LEU A 66 10.49 -1.95 11.58
C LEU A 66 11.81 -2.54 12.09
N ARG A 67 12.93 -1.79 12.01
CA ARG A 67 14.21 -2.25 12.58
C ARG A 67 14.12 -2.56 14.07
N ARG A 68 13.34 -1.80 14.83
CA ARG A 68 13.15 -2.00 16.28
C ARG A 68 12.24 -3.19 16.56
N ALA A 69 11.07 -3.25 15.93
CA ALA A 69 10.08 -4.29 16.13
C ALA A 69 10.55 -5.67 15.62
N CYS A 70 11.38 -5.67 14.58
CA CYS A 70 11.83 -6.86 13.86
C CYS A 70 13.33 -7.13 14.03
N LYS A 71 13.94 -6.72 15.16
CA LYS A 71 15.40 -6.80 15.41
C LYS A 71 16.00 -8.19 15.16
N ASN A 72 15.25 -9.26 15.43
CA ASN A 72 15.70 -10.66 15.29
C ASN A 72 15.01 -11.39 14.12
N VAL A 73 14.37 -10.64 13.23
CA VAL A 73 13.60 -11.17 12.10
C VAL A 73 14.39 -10.95 10.82
N SER A 74 14.41 -11.95 9.93
CA SER A 74 15.14 -11.85 8.66
C SER A 74 14.65 -10.67 7.80
N ALA A 75 15.52 -10.13 6.94
CA ALA A 75 15.13 -9.07 6.00
C ALA A 75 13.99 -9.53 5.06
N LEU A 76 13.99 -10.81 4.68
CA LEU A 76 12.95 -11.41 3.85
C LEU A 76 11.59 -11.38 4.56
N THR A 77 11.56 -11.83 5.81
CA THR A 77 10.36 -11.82 6.65
C THR A 77 9.86 -10.40 6.93
N GLN A 78 10.78 -9.44 7.13
CA GLN A 78 10.44 -8.02 7.23
C GLN A 78 9.79 -7.49 5.94
N GLY A 79 10.32 -7.88 4.78
CA GLY A 79 9.72 -7.57 3.48
C GLY A 79 8.31 -8.15 3.34
N VAL A 80 8.10 -9.40 3.75
CA VAL A 80 6.77 -10.04 3.77
C VAL A 80 5.79 -9.29 4.68
N MET A 81 6.22 -8.80 5.85
CA MET A 81 5.37 -7.96 6.71
C MET A 81 4.94 -6.66 6.02
N ILE A 82 5.83 -6.03 5.24
CA ILE A 82 5.48 -4.85 4.44
C ILE A 82 4.47 -5.22 3.35
N VAL A 83 4.63 -6.37 2.67
CA VAL A 83 3.65 -6.87 1.69
C VAL A 83 2.27 -7.04 2.32
N LEU A 84 2.21 -7.63 3.52
CA LEU A 84 0.95 -7.77 4.25
C LEU A 84 0.37 -6.41 4.67
N ALA A 85 1.19 -5.43 5.02
CA ALA A 85 0.73 -4.07 5.28
C ALA A 85 0.15 -3.39 4.01
N ILE A 86 0.74 -3.63 2.84
CA ILE A 86 0.20 -3.17 1.55
C ILE A 86 -1.17 -3.80 1.30
N ILE A 87 -1.28 -5.12 1.45
CA ILE A 87 -2.55 -5.85 1.29
C ILE A 87 -3.59 -5.33 2.28
N ALA A 88 -3.22 -5.13 3.55
CA ALA A 88 -4.11 -4.58 4.57
C ALA A 88 -4.64 -3.18 4.19
N GLN A 89 -3.83 -2.31 3.61
CA GLN A 89 -4.29 -1.00 3.12
C GLN A 89 -5.27 -1.12 1.94
N VAL A 90 -5.01 -2.05 1.01
CA VAL A 90 -5.96 -2.33 -0.09
C VAL A 90 -7.30 -2.83 0.47
N ARG A 91 -7.27 -3.74 1.45
CA ARG A 91 -8.47 -4.20 2.16
C ARG A 91 -9.20 -3.05 2.85
N VAL A 92 -8.48 -2.16 3.54
CA VAL A 92 -9.08 -0.99 4.20
C VAL A 92 -9.81 -0.11 3.18
N LYS A 93 -9.21 0.14 2.01
CA LYS A 93 -9.87 0.84 0.89
C LYS A 93 -11.17 0.14 0.49
N GLU A 94 -11.13 -1.16 0.23
CA GLU A 94 -12.30 -1.93 -0.21
C GLU A 94 -13.41 -1.98 0.86
N VAL A 95 -13.04 -2.12 2.14
CA VAL A 95 -13.99 -2.05 3.26
C VAL A 95 -14.66 -0.68 3.34
N ILE A 96 -13.92 0.40 3.11
CA ILE A 96 -14.46 1.76 3.09
C ILE A 96 -15.45 1.94 1.92
N GLU A 97 -15.08 1.49 0.71
CA GLU A 97 -15.94 1.52 -0.47
C GLU A 97 -17.22 0.71 -0.24
N LEU A 98 -17.08 -0.47 0.37
CA LEU A 98 -18.21 -1.35 0.69
C LEU A 98 -19.11 -0.70 1.75
N ARG A 99 -18.56 -0.19 2.84
CA ARG A 99 -19.32 0.54 3.86
C ARG A 99 -20.10 1.69 3.23
N ASP A 100 -19.48 2.46 2.34
CA ASP A 100 -20.10 3.61 1.71
C ASP A 100 -21.23 3.19 0.75
N ARG A 101 -21.06 2.08 0.02
CA ARG A 101 -22.10 1.46 -0.83
C ARG A 101 -23.30 0.98 -0.02
N PHE A 102 -23.05 0.34 1.11
CA PHE A 102 -24.10 -0.23 1.97
C PHE A 102 -24.63 0.75 3.03
N ARG A 103 -24.13 1.99 3.07
CA ARG A 103 -24.46 3.00 4.09
C ARG A 103 -25.96 3.15 4.29
N ARG A 104 -26.76 3.19 3.22
CA ARG A 104 -28.22 3.34 3.30
C ARG A 104 -28.93 2.07 3.76
N SER A 105 -28.44 0.90 3.37
CA SER A 105 -29.01 -0.41 3.76
C SER A 105 -28.68 -0.79 5.20
N LEU A 106 -27.65 -0.19 5.79
CA LEU A 106 -27.21 -0.39 7.17
C LEU A 106 -27.69 0.71 8.13
N PHE A 107 -28.44 1.70 7.65
CA PHE A 107 -28.93 2.80 8.48
C PHE A 107 -30.08 2.32 9.39
N PRO A 108 -30.03 2.59 10.71
CA PRO A 108 -31.14 2.26 11.60
C PRO A 108 -32.38 3.07 11.23
N GLY A 109 -33.52 2.39 11.03
CA GLY A 109 -34.80 3.02 10.65
C GLY A 109 -35.58 2.31 9.53
N GLY A 110 -34.98 1.32 8.86
CA GLY A 110 -35.67 0.44 7.91
C GLY A 110 -36.47 -0.69 8.59
N GLY A 111 -37.37 -1.33 7.85
CA GLY A 111 -38.07 -2.52 8.34
C GLY A 111 -37.09 -3.64 8.70
N ASN A 112 -37.35 -4.38 9.79
CA ASN A 112 -36.43 -5.39 10.33
C ASN A 112 -35.96 -6.41 9.27
N ARG A 113 -36.85 -6.79 8.33
CA ARG A 113 -36.52 -7.73 7.24
C ARG A 113 -35.51 -7.15 6.25
N ASP A 114 -35.70 -5.89 5.84
CA ASP A 114 -34.84 -5.22 4.86
C ASP A 114 -33.45 -4.96 5.45
N THR A 115 -33.40 -4.58 6.73
CA THR A 115 -32.14 -4.41 7.47
C THR A 115 -31.36 -5.73 7.55
N CYS A 116 -32.02 -6.85 7.90
CA CYS A 116 -31.38 -8.16 7.92
C CYS A 116 -30.86 -8.60 6.54
N ALA A 117 -31.64 -8.36 5.47
CA ALA A 117 -31.21 -8.65 4.10
C ALA A 117 -29.98 -7.80 3.69
N GLY A 118 -29.98 -6.52 4.06
CA GLY A 118 -28.86 -5.61 3.82
C GLY A 118 -27.58 -6.03 4.54
N ILE A 119 -27.68 -6.42 5.82
CA ILE A 119 -26.55 -6.95 6.60
C ILE A 119 -26.02 -8.25 5.98
N TYR A 120 -26.90 -9.16 5.55
CA TYR A 120 -26.48 -10.40 4.90
C TYR A 120 -25.71 -10.14 3.59
N ALA A 121 -26.23 -9.23 2.75
CA ALA A 121 -25.56 -8.83 1.51
C ALA A 121 -24.20 -8.16 1.78
N PHE A 122 -24.11 -7.30 2.81
CA PHE A 122 -22.85 -6.69 3.23
C PHE A 122 -21.83 -7.75 3.70
N ASN A 123 -22.26 -8.72 4.52
CA ASN A 123 -21.41 -9.80 5.00
C ASN A 123 -20.88 -10.67 3.85
N ASN A 124 -21.71 -10.99 2.85
CA ASN A 124 -21.25 -11.75 1.68
C ASN A 124 -20.18 -10.97 0.91
N ALA A 125 -20.39 -9.67 0.67
CA ALA A 125 -19.39 -8.85 -0.02
C ALA A 125 -18.10 -8.64 0.80
N MET A 126 -18.17 -8.60 2.14
CA MET A 126 -16.99 -8.55 3.00
C MET A 126 -16.11 -9.81 2.90
N ARG A 127 -16.69 -10.97 2.59
CA ARG A 127 -15.92 -12.22 2.38
C ARG A 127 -15.06 -12.17 1.13
N ASP A 128 -15.43 -11.35 0.15
CA ASP A 128 -14.66 -11.19 -1.08
C ASP A 128 -13.43 -10.28 -0.89
N VAL A 129 -13.42 -9.44 0.14
CA VAL A 129 -12.33 -8.49 0.47
C VAL A 129 -11.11 -9.18 1.11
N THR A 130 -11.22 -10.43 1.56
CA THR A 130 -10.14 -11.13 2.30
C THR A 130 -9.04 -11.70 1.39
N PHE A 131 -8.78 -11.07 0.24
CA PHE A 131 -7.83 -11.59 -0.74
C PHE A 131 -6.39 -11.56 -0.20
N MET A 132 -5.65 -12.65 -0.44
CA MET A 132 -4.29 -12.91 0.06
C MET A 132 -3.31 -13.20 -1.08
N THR A 133 -3.58 -12.65 -2.26
CA THR A 133 -2.62 -12.72 -3.36
C THR A 133 -1.66 -11.55 -3.30
N TRP A 134 -0.55 -11.70 -4.02
CA TRP A 134 0.37 -10.61 -4.28
C TRP A 134 -0.38 -9.35 -4.76
N PRO A 135 -0.09 -8.14 -4.23
CA PRO A 135 -0.84 -6.93 -4.54
C PRO A 135 -0.40 -6.33 -5.89
N THR A 136 -0.57 -7.08 -6.97
CA THR A 136 -0.13 -6.74 -8.34
C THR A 136 -0.58 -5.34 -8.77
N ALA A 137 -1.85 -5.00 -8.55
CA ALA A 137 -2.40 -3.70 -8.95
C ALA A 137 -1.66 -2.51 -8.30
N VAL A 138 -1.14 -2.66 -7.08
CA VAL A 138 -0.36 -1.61 -6.41
C VAL A 138 1.00 -1.44 -7.08
N PHE A 139 1.68 -2.54 -7.39
CA PHE A 139 2.99 -2.50 -8.05
C PHE A 139 2.90 -2.02 -9.51
N GLU A 140 1.85 -2.39 -10.24
CA GLU A 140 1.58 -1.90 -11.59
C GLU A 140 1.31 -0.39 -11.57
N ALA A 141 0.46 0.09 -10.66
CA ALA A 141 0.18 1.51 -10.51
C ALA A 141 1.42 2.32 -10.08
N LEU A 142 2.29 1.74 -9.25
CA LEU A 142 3.58 2.34 -8.90
C LEU A 142 4.49 2.46 -10.12
N SER A 143 4.62 1.39 -10.91
CA SER A 143 5.42 1.36 -12.13
C SER A 143 4.95 2.39 -13.17
N GLU A 144 3.63 2.51 -13.35
CA GLU A 144 3.03 3.51 -14.23
C GLU A 144 3.34 4.95 -13.76
N ARG A 145 3.27 5.20 -12.44
CA ARG A 145 3.59 6.51 -11.86
C ARG A 145 5.06 6.88 -12.04
N GLU A 146 5.96 5.92 -11.88
CA GLU A 146 7.39 6.11 -12.10
C GLU A 146 7.69 6.42 -13.57
N SER A 147 7.10 5.64 -14.48
CA SER A 147 7.23 5.83 -15.93
C SER A 147 6.76 7.22 -16.38
N LYS A 148 5.63 7.69 -15.84
CA LYS A 148 5.11 9.06 -16.12
C LYS A 148 6.08 10.13 -15.62
N ARG A 149 6.61 9.98 -14.41
CA ARG A 149 7.58 10.93 -13.84
C ARG A 149 8.88 10.97 -14.66
N GLU A 150 9.36 9.82 -15.12
CA GLU A 150 10.54 9.73 -15.98
C GLU A 150 10.30 10.40 -17.34
N ALA A 151 9.13 10.19 -17.94
CA ALA A 151 8.76 10.84 -19.20
C ALA A 151 8.63 12.36 -19.05
N GLU A 152 8.07 12.84 -17.94
CA GLU A 152 8.01 14.28 -17.62
C GLU A 152 9.40 14.86 -17.40
N TRP A 153 10.25 14.18 -16.62
CA TRP A 153 11.63 14.61 -16.39
C TRP A 153 12.43 14.62 -17.69
N ALA A 154 12.28 13.64 -18.57
CA ALA A 154 12.95 13.61 -19.87
C ALA A 154 12.58 14.81 -20.76
N ARG A 155 11.38 15.40 -20.60
CA ARG A 155 10.98 16.62 -21.30
C ARG A 155 11.59 17.89 -20.70
N ILE A 156 11.75 17.92 -19.38
CA ILE A 156 12.21 19.10 -18.63
C ILE A 156 13.74 19.15 -18.57
N LYS A 157 14.41 17.99 -18.47
CA LYS A 157 15.84 17.86 -18.29
C LYS A 157 16.66 18.67 -19.30
N PRO A 158 16.37 18.67 -20.62
CA PRO A 158 17.14 19.47 -21.58
C PRO A 158 17.11 20.97 -21.26
N VAL A 159 15.95 21.48 -20.82
CA VAL A 159 15.81 22.88 -20.42
C VAL A 159 16.62 23.15 -19.16
N VAL A 160 16.53 22.27 -18.16
CA VAL A 160 17.31 22.43 -16.92
C VAL A 160 18.81 22.38 -17.21
N ASP A 161 19.27 21.43 -18.02
CA ASP A 161 20.67 21.28 -18.41
C ASP A 161 21.18 22.53 -19.17
N GLU A 162 20.36 23.11 -20.06
CA GLU A 162 20.67 24.37 -20.75
C GLU A 162 20.81 25.54 -19.76
N TRP A 163 19.86 25.69 -18.83
CA TRP A 163 19.93 26.73 -17.79
C TRP A 163 21.13 26.57 -16.86
N VAL A 164 21.50 25.35 -16.47
CA VAL A 164 22.70 25.08 -15.67
C VAL A 164 23.95 25.46 -16.45
N SER A 165 24.04 25.09 -17.73
CA SER A 165 25.20 25.44 -18.56
C SER A 165 25.39 26.95 -18.74
N VAL A 166 24.29 27.71 -18.79
CA VAL A 166 24.32 29.18 -18.83
C VAL A 166 24.82 29.75 -17.50
N ILE A 167 24.34 29.24 -16.36
CA ILE A 167 24.78 29.70 -15.04
C ILE A 167 26.28 29.41 -14.84
N ASP A 168 26.73 28.20 -15.16
CA ASP A 168 28.14 27.82 -15.04
C ASP A 168 29.03 28.69 -15.95
N SER A 169 28.55 29.13 -17.12
CA SER A 169 29.30 30.04 -18.00
C SER A 169 29.43 31.48 -17.47
N PHE A 170 28.63 31.88 -16.48
CA PHE A 170 28.76 33.18 -15.81
C PHE A 170 29.71 33.15 -14.61
N ASP A 171 29.97 31.97 -14.03
CA ASP A 171 30.89 31.79 -12.90
C ASP A 171 32.37 31.62 -13.34
N ASP A 172 32.63 31.31 -14.62
CA ASP A 172 33.99 31.14 -15.19
C ASP A 172 34.63 32.45 -15.72
N ASP A 173 33.93 33.59 -15.67
CA ASP A 173 34.35 34.90 -16.21
C ASP A 173 34.81 35.92 -15.12
N ASP A 174 34.98 35.51 -13.86
CA ASP A 174 35.57 36.28 -12.72
C ASP A 174 36.92 35.71 -12.23
#